data_AF-A0A7I4YK56-F1
#
_entry.id   AF-A0A7I4YK56-F1
#
_cell.length_a   1.000
_cell.length_b   1.000
_cell.length_c   1.000
_cell.angle_alpha   90.00
_cell.angle_beta   90.00
_cell.angle_gamma   90.00
#
_symmetry.space_group_name_H-M   'P 1'
#
loop_
_entity.id
_entity.type
_entity.pdbx_description
1 polymer ?
#
loop_
_entity_poly.entity_id
_entity_poly.type
_entity_poly.pdbx_seq_one_letter_code
_entity_poly.pdbx_strand_id
1 'polypeptide(L)'
;MVRSRISRNVIVVFVISSLIGVTIITTTRNVKRKEIVYEHLDSLADKKRQFVLTTPTTEATTIPVLTTSAEVTHEWKSFQQNDQDLRKNNVWRTFSGIYVQQAYRVSNKEIRFVYLEEAQNRRGINAFLNGKWRKVKSTCFNETSCEDYLYCTIATRFGSIDISTVRHSIMDIALAAEGSEEFFNVMVKDVSLGENHVYEHAVGVCVQPVFYLADWPLVIQFFESWLAQGATKFYFYYHTYTAQVRAVLEFYKRNLGSDVELIGWSDLPVQENDRGSYTKDPNSRVFRHAAIAFMHDCMLRARSHVKFIANFDLDDFPVAGNGSLPEVLNEINDENVNIAEIIVDWKLTKQKIQWNSLQSPSDLRFMLTASKLVADKSIRYDYRISRKMFTRPERVAVFDMHNVYRNEIIPGESKQYGYVIHSSRRLFILHMRRFQRNLINEAVHYNKTVNTRFLIGLNRKMTVNFRKRIKADKFATHQMAPWATEASEILRNLEHCRKEAFGVALTDANRICQQSSGGCEPMLMTKSHFFRAPMSWTDLAHRATFNNYTR
;
A
#
# COMPACT_ATOMS: atom_id res chain seq x y z
N MET A 1 -12.99 -50.57 -57.39
CA MET A 1 -11.70 -50.98 -56.78
C MET A 1 -11.93 -51.21 -55.28
N VAL A 2 -12.02 -52.48 -54.88
CA VAL A 2 -11.56 -53.16 -53.62
C VAL A 2 -11.38 -52.26 -52.37
N ARG A 3 -12.25 -52.35 -51.34
CA ARG A 3 -12.11 -53.09 -50.03
C ARG A 3 -10.85 -52.68 -49.22
N SER A 4 -10.82 -52.46 -47.90
CA SER A 4 -11.52 -53.01 -46.74
C SER A 4 -11.06 -52.29 -45.45
N ARG A 5 -11.93 -52.26 -44.43
CA ARG A 5 -11.66 -52.00 -43.00
C ARG A 5 -10.54 -52.87 -42.44
N ILE A 6 -9.81 -52.39 -41.41
CA ILE A 6 -9.47 -53.15 -40.18
C ILE A 6 -9.40 -52.19 -38.97
N SER A 7 -10.20 -52.52 -37.95
CA SER A 7 -10.18 -52.05 -36.56
C SER A 7 -9.12 -52.77 -35.73
N ARG A 8 -8.51 -52.12 -34.72
CA ARG A 8 -8.07 -52.82 -33.49
C ARG A 8 -8.20 -51.94 -32.24
N ASN A 9 -9.14 -52.34 -31.41
CA ASN A 9 -9.12 -52.16 -29.96
C ASN A 9 -7.94 -52.93 -29.36
N VAL A 10 -7.31 -52.41 -28.31
CA VAL A 10 -6.58 -53.23 -27.33
C VAL A 10 -7.17 -52.93 -25.96
N ILE A 11 -7.92 -53.92 -25.48
CA ILE A 11 -8.24 -54.16 -24.08
C ILE A 11 -7.19 -55.17 -23.60
N VAL A 12 -6.53 -54.91 -22.47
CA VAL A 12 -5.93 -55.96 -21.64
C VAL A 12 -6.38 -55.72 -20.20
N VAL A 13 -6.92 -56.78 -19.60
CA VAL A 13 -7.57 -56.88 -18.30
C VAL A 13 -6.67 -57.70 -17.37
N PHE A 14 -6.52 -57.20 -16.13
CA PHE A 14 -6.31 -57.83 -14.82
C PHE A 14 -5.33 -58.99 -14.61
N VAL A 15 -4.53 -58.90 -13.53
CA VAL A 15 -4.51 -59.86 -12.39
C VAL A 15 -4.21 -59.14 -11.06
N ILE A 16 -4.90 -59.59 -10.01
CA ILE A 16 -4.98 -59.18 -8.60
C ILE A 16 -3.86 -59.80 -7.74
N SER A 17 -3.68 -59.27 -6.51
CA SER A 17 -3.07 -59.85 -5.27
C SER A 17 -1.71 -59.22 -4.92
N SER A 18 -1.34 -58.87 -3.69
CA SER A 18 -1.95 -58.89 -2.36
C SER A 18 -1.11 -57.97 -1.44
N LEU A 19 -1.64 -57.67 -0.25
CA LEU A 19 -1.01 -57.05 0.92
C LEU A 19 0.51 -57.27 1.08
N ILE A 20 1.22 -56.21 1.48
CA ILE A 20 2.15 -56.17 2.63
C ILE A 20 2.30 -54.68 3.02
N GLY A 21 2.03 -54.37 4.29
CA GLY A 21 2.33 -53.06 4.86
C GLY A 21 3.83 -52.89 5.05
N VAL A 22 4.34 -51.71 4.70
CA VAL A 22 5.64 -51.24 5.18
C VAL A 22 5.52 -49.77 5.54
N THR A 23 5.62 -49.52 6.84
CA THR A 23 5.93 -48.26 7.48
C THR A 23 7.18 -47.65 6.84
N ILE A 24 7.06 -46.48 6.21
CA ILE A 24 8.23 -45.67 5.85
C ILE A 24 8.37 -44.55 6.88
N ILE A 25 9.20 -44.83 7.88
CA ILE A 25 9.99 -43.83 8.59
C ILE A 25 11.15 -43.49 7.65
N THR A 26 11.23 -42.25 7.16
CA THR A 26 12.49 -41.73 6.61
C THR A 26 13.09 -40.71 7.57
N THR A 27 14.10 -41.23 8.24
CA THR A 27 15.08 -40.54 9.07
C THR A 27 15.81 -39.45 8.28
N THR A 28 15.96 -38.31 8.94
CA THR A 28 16.91 -37.25 8.62
C THR A 28 18.33 -37.83 8.51
N ARG A 29 18.97 -37.67 7.35
CA ARG A 29 20.41 -37.88 7.18
C ARG A 29 21.10 -36.58 6.80
N ASN A 30 22.00 -36.19 7.70
CA ASN A 30 23.04 -35.18 7.55
C ASN A 30 23.72 -35.20 6.18
N VAL A 31 23.75 -34.05 5.52
CA VAL A 31 24.74 -33.74 4.48
C VAL A 31 25.60 -32.58 4.98
N LYS A 32 26.89 -32.86 4.99
CA LYS A 32 28.00 -32.00 5.45
C LYS A 32 27.96 -30.61 4.80
N ARG A 33 28.03 -29.59 5.65
CA ARG A 33 28.44 -28.22 5.31
C ARG A 33 29.82 -28.27 4.67
N LYS A 34 29.94 -27.80 3.42
CA LYS A 34 31.22 -27.39 2.83
C LYS A 34 31.44 -25.91 3.16
N GLU A 35 32.59 -25.64 3.75
CA GLU A 35 33.17 -24.31 3.92
C GLU A 35 33.36 -23.63 2.57
N ILE A 36 32.98 -22.36 2.47
CA ILE A 36 33.42 -21.46 1.42
C ILE A 36 34.26 -20.40 2.12
N VAL A 37 35.55 -20.46 1.82
CA VAL A 37 36.59 -19.50 2.20
C VAL A 37 36.39 -18.23 1.38
N TYR A 38 36.36 -17.08 2.06
CA TYR A 38 36.53 -15.75 1.46
C TYR A 38 38.03 -15.44 1.41
N GLU A 39 38.59 -15.39 0.20
CA GLU A 39 39.88 -14.79 -0.09
C GLU A 39 39.68 -13.58 -1.02
N HIS A 40 40.59 -12.61 -0.90
CA HIS A 40 40.79 -11.38 -1.71
C HIS A 40 40.12 -10.08 -1.26
N LEU A 41 40.76 -9.44 -0.27
CA LEU A 41 40.96 -7.98 -0.22
C LEU A 41 42.39 -7.71 0.26
N ASP A 42 43.36 -7.82 -0.65
CA ASP A 42 44.71 -7.27 -0.51
C ASP A 42 45.30 -7.12 -1.91
N SER A 43 45.06 -5.98 -2.55
CA SER A 43 45.78 -5.51 -3.74
C SER A 43 45.11 -4.23 -4.23
N LEU A 44 45.70 -3.09 -3.88
CA LEU A 44 45.89 -1.90 -4.72
C LEU A 44 46.22 -0.67 -3.84
N ALA A 45 47.25 -0.83 -3.01
CA ALA A 45 48.22 0.22 -2.79
C ALA A 45 49.33 0.02 -3.84
N ASP A 46 49.29 0.77 -4.94
CA ASP A 46 50.46 1.29 -5.68
C ASP A 46 50.09 1.66 -7.12
N LYS A 47 49.96 2.96 -7.38
CA LYS A 47 50.43 3.60 -8.62
C LYS A 47 50.51 5.11 -8.44
N LYS A 48 51.75 5.59 -8.30
CA LYS A 48 52.18 6.99 -8.41
C LYS A 48 52.45 7.38 -9.87
N ARG A 49 52.45 8.70 -10.09
CA ARG A 49 52.83 9.55 -11.26
C ARG A 49 51.66 9.88 -12.18
N GLN A 50 51.42 11.13 -12.61
CA GLN A 50 52.20 12.38 -12.59
C GLN A 50 51.21 13.52 -12.93
N PHE A 51 51.21 14.65 -12.23
CA PHE A 51 51.06 15.99 -12.84
C PHE A 51 51.54 17.06 -11.83
N VAL A 52 52.19 18.07 -12.38
CA VAL A 52 53.04 19.10 -11.75
C VAL A 52 52.22 20.33 -11.38
N LEU A 53 52.49 20.96 -10.22
CA LEU A 53 52.62 22.42 -10.02
C LEU A 53 53.04 22.77 -8.56
N THR A 54 54.30 23.21 -8.41
CA THR A 54 54.87 24.28 -7.53
C THR A 54 54.50 24.43 -6.03
N THR A 55 55.43 23.97 -5.15
CA THR A 55 56.16 24.60 -3.99
C THR A 55 55.59 25.80 -3.16
N PRO A 56 56.14 26.12 -1.95
CA PRO A 56 56.33 25.32 -0.71
C PRO A 56 56.03 26.12 0.60
N THR A 57 56.08 25.49 1.79
CA THR A 57 56.73 25.96 3.08
C THR A 57 56.21 25.14 4.28
N THR A 58 57.08 24.31 4.91
CA THR A 58 57.55 24.32 6.33
C THR A 58 56.44 24.22 7.39
N GLU A 59 56.42 23.31 8.36
CA GLU A 59 57.46 23.00 9.35
C GLU A 59 57.04 21.76 10.19
N ALA A 60 58.01 21.15 10.85
CA ALA A 60 57.89 19.90 11.61
C ALA A 60 57.32 20.09 13.03
N THR A 61 56.64 19.08 13.59
CA THR A 61 56.73 18.82 15.03
C THR A 61 56.43 17.36 15.39
N THR A 62 57.23 16.87 16.32
CA THR A 62 57.41 15.52 16.86
C THR A 62 56.25 15.01 17.71
N ILE A 63 55.99 13.70 17.60
CA ILE A 63 55.09 12.90 18.47
C ILE A 63 55.92 12.23 19.58
N PRO A 64 55.46 12.19 20.85
CA PRO A 64 55.86 11.17 21.79
C PRO A 64 54.81 10.05 21.91
N VAL A 65 55.30 8.82 21.99
CA VAL A 65 54.55 7.58 22.22
C VAL A 65 54.45 7.31 23.72
N LEU A 66 53.26 7.01 24.23
CA LEU A 66 53.06 6.22 25.46
C LEU A 66 51.67 5.50 25.47
N THR A 67 51.75 4.20 25.21
CA THR A 67 51.17 3.02 25.91
C THR A 67 49.83 3.02 26.68
N THR A 68 49.10 1.90 26.43
CA THR A 68 48.32 0.98 27.32
C THR A 68 46.83 1.20 27.62
N SER A 69 45.98 0.77 26.68
CA SER A 69 44.96 -0.31 26.73
C SER A 69 44.16 -0.71 28.00
N ALA A 70 44.08 0.08 29.07
CA ALA A 70 43.30 -0.31 30.27
C ALA A 70 42.01 0.51 30.53
N GLU A 71 41.79 1.64 29.84
CA GLU A 71 40.61 2.50 30.09
C GLU A 71 39.37 2.16 29.27
N VAL A 72 39.50 1.31 28.24
CA VAL A 72 38.38 1.02 27.31
C VAL A 72 37.34 0.05 27.90
N THR A 73 37.64 -0.73 28.93
CA THR A 73 36.66 -1.72 29.45
C THR A 73 35.72 -1.18 30.53
N HIS A 74 36.04 -0.04 31.15
CA HIS A 74 35.17 0.56 32.16
C HIS A 74 34.09 1.48 31.55
N GLU A 75 34.37 2.07 30.38
CA GLU A 75 33.45 2.95 29.67
C GLU A 75 32.28 2.16 29.03
N TRP A 76 32.54 0.97 28.49
CA TRP A 76 31.52 0.13 27.85
C TRP A 76 30.50 -0.47 28.82
N LYS A 77 30.89 -0.77 30.06
CA LYS A 77 29.94 -1.23 31.09
C LYS A 77 29.03 -0.09 31.58
N SER A 78 29.56 1.13 31.68
CA SER A 78 28.74 2.31 32.02
C SER A 78 27.74 2.66 30.92
N PHE A 79 28.09 2.45 29.64
CA PHE A 79 27.23 2.70 28.49
C PHE A 79 26.08 1.68 28.38
N GLN A 80 26.35 0.40 28.66
CA GLN A 80 25.31 -0.65 28.66
C GLN A 80 24.35 -0.55 29.85
N GLN A 81 24.83 -0.07 31.01
CA GLN A 81 23.99 0.10 32.19
C GLN A 81 23.11 1.36 32.08
N ASN A 82 23.64 2.44 31.47
CA ASN A 82 22.82 3.60 31.09
C ASN A 82 21.75 3.28 30.03
N ASP A 83 22.02 2.40 29.06
CA ASP A 83 21.01 2.02 28.04
C ASP A 83 19.89 1.12 28.65
N GLN A 84 20.21 0.30 29.66
CA GLN A 84 19.19 -0.48 30.38
C GLN A 84 18.36 0.35 31.36
N ASP A 85 18.97 1.33 32.03
CA ASP A 85 18.23 2.24 32.93
C ASP A 85 17.44 3.31 32.18
N LEU A 86 17.90 3.77 31.00
CA LEU A 86 17.10 4.59 30.07
C LEU A 86 15.90 3.82 29.50
N ARG A 87 16.00 2.51 29.30
CA ARG A 87 14.87 1.66 28.86
C ARG A 87 13.87 1.37 29.96
N LYS A 88 14.30 1.28 31.23
CA LYS A 88 13.38 1.00 32.36
C LYS A 88 12.66 2.23 32.89
N ASN A 89 13.26 3.43 32.80
CA ASN A 89 12.66 4.67 33.32
C ASN A 89 11.95 5.54 32.26
N ASN A 90 12.00 5.22 30.96
CA ASN A 90 11.28 5.95 29.89
C ASN A 90 9.96 5.30 29.43
N VAL A 91 9.52 4.20 30.04
CA VAL A 91 8.31 3.46 29.61
C VAL A 91 7.02 4.31 29.74
N TRP A 92 7.08 5.44 30.46
CA TRP A 92 5.96 6.39 30.60
C TRP A 92 6.16 7.71 29.83
N ARG A 93 7.21 7.84 29.01
CA ARG A 93 7.42 8.99 28.10
C ARG A 93 7.12 8.66 26.64
N THR A 94 6.67 7.44 26.36
CA THR A 94 6.29 6.96 25.04
C THR A 94 4.84 7.32 24.74
N PHE A 95 4.63 7.76 23.52
CA PHE A 95 3.33 7.97 22.90
C PHE A 95 2.28 6.88 23.25
N SER A 96 1.09 7.31 23.70
CA SER A 96 0.02 6.42 24.20
C SER A 96 -1.31 6.53 23.44
N GLY A 97 -1.32 7.18 22.27
CA GLY A 97 -2.54 7.41 21.48
C GLY A 97 -3.11 6.13 20.85
N ILE A 98 -4.44 6.07 20.74
CA ILE A 98 -5.18 5.00 20.05
C ILE A 98 -6.15 5.65 19.05
N TYR A 99 -5.87 5.53 17.76
CA TYR A 99 -6.55 6.31 16.72
C TYR A 99 -7.55 5.45 15.96
N VAL A 100 -8.83 5.79 16.07
CA VAL A 100 -9.91 5.15 15.33
C VAL A 100 -10.48 6.13 14.32
N GLN A 101 -10.77 5.66 13.10
CA GLN A 101 -11.42 6.48 12.08
C GLN A 101 -12.92 6.16 11.98
N GLN A 102 -13.26 4.91 11.68
CA GLN A 102 -14.62 4.48 11.39
C GLN A 102 -14.83 3.00 11.78
N ALA A 103 -16.08 2.64 12.11
CA ALA A 103 -16.49 1.28 12.37
C ALA A 103 -17.51 0.78 11.34
N TYR A 104 -17.56 -0.53 11.18
CA TYR A 104 -18.29 -1.23 10.14
C TYR A 104 -19.02 -2.43 10.72
N ARG A 105 -20.35 -2.45 10.63
CA ARG A 105 -21.13 -3.65 10.91
C ARG A 105 -21.01 -4.58 9.71
N VAL A 106 -20.28 -5.68 9.89
CA VAL A 106 -19.99 -6.65 8.81
C VAL A 106 -20.95 -7.84 8.82
N SER A 107 -21.70 -8.02 9.90
CA SER A 107 -22.78 -9.01 10.03
C SER A 107 -23.74 -8.64 11.16
N ASN A 108 -24.77 -9.45 11.39
CA ASN A 108 -25.64 -9.35 12.56
C ASN A 108 -24.96 -9.70 13.89
N LYS A 109 -23.69 -10.15 13.86
CA LYS A 109 -22.96 -10.60 15.04
C LYS A 109 -21.69 -9.80 15.29
N GLU A 110 -21.25 -8.96 14.35
CA GLU A 110 -19.93 -8.36 14.42
C GLU A 110 -19.89 -6.93 13.87
N ILE A 111 -19.29 -6.04 14.66
CA ILE A 111 -18.76 -4.76 14.20
C ILE A 111 -17.23 -4.87 14.16
N ARG A 112 -16.63 -4.43 13.06
CA ARG A 112 -15.18 -4.33 12.86
C ARG A 112 -14.74 -2.90 12.67
N PHE A 113 -13.54 -2.59 13.08
CA PHE A 113 -12.91 -1.30 12.80
C PHE A 113 -11.40 -1.46 12.75
N VAL A 114 -10.75 -0.54 12.06
CA VAL A 114 -9.30 -0.45 12.00
C VAL A 114 -8.87 0.68 12.91
N TYR A 115 -7.76 0.48 13.62
CA TYR A 115 -7.19 1.52 14.46
C TYR A 115 -5.66 1.48 14.45
N LEU A 116 -5.04 2.60 14.79
CA LEU A 116 -3.59 2.75 14.88
C LEU A 116 -3.19 2.99 16.33
N GLU A 117 -2.11 2.38 16.77
CA GLU A 117 -1.54 2.62 18.09
C GLU A 117 -0.04 2.31 18.10
N GLU A 118 0.64 2.68 19.18
CA GLU A 118 2.00 2.21 19.42
C GLU A 118 2.03 0.68 19.50
N ALA A 119 2.95 0.02 18.79
CA ALA A 119 3.08 -1.45 18.74
C ALA A 119 3.30 -2.05 20.13
N GLN A 120 3.98 -1.31 21.00
CA GLN A 120 4.25 -1.67 22.39
C GLN A 120 3.12 -1.31 23.35
N ASN A 121 2.09 -0.56 22.90
CA ASN A 121 0.94 -0.25 23.72
C ASN A 121 0.24 -1.54 24.16
N ARG A 122 -0.14 -1.57 25.44
CA ARG A 122 -0.84 -2.71 26.06
C ARG A 122 -2.25 -2.36 26.51
N ARG A 123 -2.69 -1.10 26.32
CA ARG A 123 -4.04 -0.68 26.69
C ARG A 123 -5.06 -1.30 25.75
N GLY A 124 -6.08 -1.95 26.30
CA GLY A 124 -7.22 -2.42 25.52
C GLY A 124 -8.14 -1.28 25.08
N ILE A 125 -9.12 -1.62 24.25
CA ILE A 125 -10.28 -0.77 23.93
C ILE A 125 -11.51 -1.45 24.52
N ASN A 126 -12.40 -0.66 25.11
CA ASN A 126 -13.73 -1.08 25.54
C ASN A 126 -14.79 -0.45 24.65
N ALA A 127 -15.85 -1.20 24.35
CA ALA A 127 -17.03 -0.73 23.65
C ALA A 127 -18.26 -0.78 24.58
N PHE A 128 -19.09 0.26 24.56
CA PHE A 128 -20.31 0.30 25.36
C PHE A 128 -21.47 -0.36 24.59
N LEU A 129 -21.99 -1.46 25.11
CA LEU A 129 -23.07 -2.23 24.49
C LEU A 129 -24.12 -2.64 25.53
N ASN A 130 -25.39 -2.39 25.24
CA ASN A 130 -26.53 -2.75 26.11
C ASN A 130 -26.32 -2.34 27.57
N GLY A 131 -25.85 -1.10 27.80
CA GLY A 131 -25.63 -0.55 29.14
C GLY A 131 -24.35 -1.02 29.84
N LYS A 132 -23.46 -1.77 29.17
CA LYS A 132 -22.23 -2.31 29.77
C LYS A 132 -21.02 -2.12 28.88
N TRP A 133 -19.88 -1.80 29.49
CA TRP A 133 -18.58 -1.82 28.83
C TRP A 133 -18.14 -3.27 28.58
N ARG A 134 -17.70 -3.55 27.36
CA ARG A 134 -17.16 -4.85 26.94
C ARG A 134 -15.82 -4.66 26.27
N LYS A 135 -14.88 -5.57 26.55
CA LYS A 135 -13.57 -5.55 25.92
C LYS A 135 -13.68 -5.83 24.43
N VAL A 136 -13.06 -4.99 23.61
CA VAL A 136 -12.92 -5.20 22.17
C VAL A 136 -11.88 -6.30 21.94
N LYS A 137 -12.17 -7.24 21.03
CA LYS A 137 -11.18 -8.19 20.56
C LYS A 137 -10.26 -7.47 19.57
N SER A 138 -9.00 -7.29 19.95
CA SER A 138 -7.97 -6.75 19.05
C SER A 138 -7.17 -7.89 18.42
N THR A 139 -6.88 -7.75 17.12
CA THR A 139 -5.96 -8.62 16.40
C THR A 139 -4.93 -7.80 15.63
N CYS A 140 -3.77 -8.39 15.44
CA CYS A 140 -2.64 -7.77 14.75
C CYS A 140 -2.57 -8.19 13.30
N PHE A 141 -1.85 -7.42 12.51
CA PHE A 141 -1.58 -7.72 11.11
C PHE A 141 -0.79 -9.01 10.92
N ASN A 142 0.22 -9.24 11.75
CA ASN A 142 0.96 -10.49 11.84
C ASN A 142 0.65 -11.19 13.18
N GLU A 143 0.37 -12.49 13.13
CA GLU A 143 0.05 -13.29 14.34
C GLU A 143 1.25 -13.42 15.29
N THR A 144 2.48 -13.26 14.76
CA THR A 144 3.72 -13.39 15.54
C THR A 144 4.25 -12.07 16.10
N SER A 145 3.95 -10.93 15.45
CA SER A 145 4.31 -9.60 15.94
C SER A 145 3.25 -8.58 15.57
N CYS A 146 2.97 -7.66 16.49
CA CYS A 146 2.04 -6.56 16.22
C CYS A 146 2.75 -5.31 15.67
N GLU A 147 3.84 -5.54 14.94
CA GLU A 147 4.62 -4.53 14.25
C GLU A 147 4.29 -4.64 12.76
N ASP A 148 3.89 -3.54 12.13
CA ASP A 148 3.55 -3.53 10.69
C ASP A 148 4.79 -3.73 9.81
N TYR A 149 5.91 -3.09 10.20
CA TYR A 149 7.18 -3.15 9.50
C TYR A 149 8.32 -2.93 10.49
N LEU A 150 9.47 -3.57 10.23
CA LEU A 150 10.64 -3.79 11.10
C LEU A 150 11.21 -2.58 11.90
N TYR A 151 10.70 -1.37 11.73
CA TYR A 151 11.19 -0.17 12.41
C TYR A 151 10.09 0.87 12.72
N CYS A 152 8.85 0.59 12.32
CA CYS A 152 7.74 1.52 12.50
C CYS A 152 7.00 1.14 13.76
N THR A 153 6.88 2.09 14.66
CA THR A 153 6.38 1.80 15.99
C THR A 153 4.90 2.10 16.12
N ILE A 154 4.30 2.86 15.18
CA ILE A 154 2.83 2.92 15.04
C ILE A 154 2.39 1.78 14.12
N ALA A 155 1.53 0.92 14.64
CA ALA A 155 1.06 -0.28 13.97
C ALA A 155 -0.46 -0.29 13.80
N THR A 156 -0.90 -0.96 12.74
CA THR A 156 -2.31 -1.16 12.40
C THR A 156 -2.87 -2.34 13.18
N ARG A 157 -4.05 -2.14 13.74
CA ARG A 157 -4.78 -3.13 14.53
C ARG A 157 -6.21 -3.25 14.05
N PHE A 158 -6.80 -4.41 14.29
CA PHE A 158 -8.17 -4.74 13.88
C PHE A 158 -9.00 -5.01 15.12
N GLY A 159 -9.93 -4.11 15.41
CA GLY A 159 -10.92 -4.25 16.47
C GLY A 159 -12.15 -5.03 15.98
N SER A 160 -12.63 -5.94 16.81
CA SER A 160 -13.85 -6.72 16.60
C SER A 160 -14.71 -6.70 17.85
N ILE A 161 -16.00 -6.42 17.66
CA ILE A 161 -17.01 -6.30 18.71
C ILE A 161 -18.12 -7.29 18.42
N ASP A 162 -18.37 -8.20 19.36
CA ASP A 162 -19.50 -9.12 19.30
C ASP A 162 -20.81 -8.39 19.66
N ILE A 163 -21.69 -8.28 18.67
CA ILE A 163 -23.03 -7.67 18.78
C ILE A 163 -24.15 -8.70 18.65
N SER A 164 -23.87 -10.01 18.77
CA SER A 164 -24.86 -11.09 18.68
C SER A 164 -26.06 -10.94 19.63
N THR A 165 -25.87 -10.22 20.74
CA THR A 165 -26.91 -9.94 21.75
C THR A 165 -27.70 -8.65 21.50
N VAL A 166 -27.34 -7.86 20.49
CA VAL A 166 -27.97 -6.58 20.18
C VAL A 166 -29.04 -6.78 19.10
N ARG A 167 -30.26 -6.33 19.37
CA ARG A 167 -31.42 -6.52 18.46
C ARG A 167 -31.80 -5.28 17.64
N HIS A 168 -31.20 -4.14 17.92
CA HIS A 168 -31.46 -2.88 17.22
C HIS A 168 -30.28 -2.52 16.30
N SER A 169 -30.53 -1.63 15.32
CA SER A 169 -29.47 -1.08 14.48
C SER A 169 -28.53 -0.22 15.33
N ILE A 170 -27.22 -0.39 15.15
CA ILE A 170 -26.19 0.41 15.82
C ILE A 170 -25.67 1.40 14.77
N MET A 171 -25.96 2.69 14.97
CA MET A 171 -25.50 3.76 14.08
C MET A 171 -24.18 4.39 14.56
N ASP A 172 -23.92 4.30 15.86
CA ASP A 172 -22.70 4.72 16.52
C ASP A 172 -22.33 3.75 17.65
N ILE A 173 -21.04 3.64 17.93
CA ILE A 173 -20.51 2.84 19.04
C ILE A 173 -19.61 3.70 19.91
N ALA A 174 -19.90 3.76 21.21
CA ALA A 174 -19.04 4.43 22.17
C ALA A 174 -17.82 3.54 22.47
N LEU A 175 -16.63 4.05 22.18
CA LEU A 175 -15.34 3.40 22.43
C LEU A 175 -14.54 4.21 23.46
N ALA A 176 -13.85 3.50 24.35
CA ALA A 176 -12.96 4.08 25.35
C ALA A 176 -11.66 3.27 25.44
N ALA A 177 -10.53 3.95 25.61
CA ALA A 177 -9.29 3.27 25.99
C ALA A 177 -9.45 2.66 27.40
N GLU A 178 -8.83 1.50 27.64
CA GLU A 178 -8.84 0.85 28.95
C GLU A 178 -8.21 1.77 30.01
N GLY A 179 -8.94 2.00 31.10
CA GLY A 179 -8.55 2.93 32.17
C GLY A 179 -8.88 4.39 31.90
N SER A 180 -9.46 4.73 30.75
CA SER A 180 -9.97 6.07 30.48
C SER A 180 -11.37 6.27 31.07
N GLU A 181 -11.63 7.46 31.60
CA GLU A 181 -12.98 7.93 31.95
C GLU A 181 -13.70 8.55 30.74
N GLU A 182 -12.96 8.77 29.65
CA GLU A 182 -13.46 9.38 28.42
C GLU A 182 -13.83 8.32 27.38
N PHE A 183 -14.86 8.63 26.59
CA PHE A 183 -15.28 7.83 25.46
C PHE A 183 -15.62 8.69 24.26
N PHE A 184 -15.59 8.07 23.09
CA PHE A 184 -15.89 8.71 21.81
C PHE A 184 -16.90 7.86 21.04
N ASN A 185 -17.90 8.52 20.46
CA ASN A 185 -18.85 7.86 19.58
C ASN A 185 -18.25 7.76 18.18
N VAL A 186 -18.05 6.52 17.71
CA VAL A 186 -17.58 6.23 16.36
C VAL A 186 -18.75 5.79 15.51
N MET A 187 -18.94 6.45 14.36
CA MET A 187 -19.99 6.08 13.40
C MET A 187 -19.80 4.64 12.91
N VAL A 188 -20.89 3.88 12.90
CA VAL A 188 -20.96 2.52 12.39
C VAL A 188 -21.68 2.53 11.03
N LYS A 189 -20.98 2.09 9.98
CA LYS A 189 -21.57 1.85 8.67
C LYS A 189 -22.01 0.40 8.54
N ASP A 190 -23.24 0.16 8.11
CA ASP A 190 -23.68 -1.19 7.80
C ASP A 190 -23.17 -1.60 6.42
N VAL A 191 -22.30 -2.61 6.40
CA VAL A 191 -21.72 -3.22 5.20
C VAL A 191 -21.92 -4.74 5.24
N SER A 192 -22.92 -5.19 5.98
CA SER A 192 -23.29 -6.59 6.07
C SER A 192 -23.95 -7.07 4.79
N LEU A 193 -23.73 -8.35 4.46
CA LEU A 193 -24.35 -8.98 3.31
C LEU A 193 -25.69 -9.59 3.73
N GLY A 194 -26.76 -9.21 3.02
CA GLY A 194 -28.07 -9.85 3.13
C GLY A 194 -28.10 -11.22 2.44
N GLU A 195 -29.17 -11.98 2.68
CA GLU A 195 -29.45 -13.20 1.91
C GLU A 195 -29.67 -12.83 0.42
N ASN A 196 -29.04 -13.57 -0.49
CA ASN A 196 -29.07 -13.30 -1.94
C ASN A 196 -28.55 -11.90 -2.34
N HIS A 197 -27.55 -11.38 -1.61
CA HIS A 197 -26.95 -10.08 -1.91
C HIS A 197 -26.52 -9.94 -3.38
N VAL A 198 -26.91 -8.83 -4.01
CA VAL A 198 -26.50 -8.43 -5.35
C VAL A 198 -25.61 -7.20 -5.24
N TYR A 199 -24.40 -7.30 -5.82
CA TYR A 199 -23.47 -6.19 -5.86
C TYR A 199 -23.93 -5.12 -6.85
N GLU A 200 -23.96 -3.87 -6.42
CA GLU A 200 -24.19 -2.70 -7.27
C GLU A 200 -23.07 -2.54 -8.32
N HIS A 201 -21.83 -2.86 -7.92
CA HIS A 201 -20.65 -2.75 -8.77
C HIS A 201 -19.94 -4.08 -8.89
N ALA A 202 -19.62 -4.48 -10.12
CA ALA A 202 -18.79 -5.67 -10.34
C ALA A 202 -17.33 -5.42 -9.97
N VAL A 203 -16.80 -4.25 -10.34
CA VAL A 203 -15.39 -3.88 -10.11
C VAL A 203 -15.29 -2.49 -9.55
N GLY A 204 -14.52 -2.37 -8.47
CA GLY A 204 -14.15 -1.11 -7.85
C GLY A 204 -12.64 -0.99 -7.64
N VAL A 205 -12.19 0.22 -7.34
CA VAL A 205 -10.77 0.53 -7.16
C VAL A 205 -10.58 1.42 -5.94
N CYS A 206 -9.64 1.03 -5.08
CA CYS A 206 -9.11 1.82 -3.98
C CYS A 206 -7.78 2.43 -4.41
N VAL A 207 -7.68 3.76 -4.32
CA VAL A 207 -6.42 4.48 -4.52
C VAL A 207 -5.83 4.79 -3.16
N GLN A 208 -4.54 4.48 -2.97
CA GLN A 208 -3.83 4.86 -1.75
C GLN A 208 -3.91 6.37 -1.48
N PRO A 209 -3.86 6.81 -0.21
CA PRO A 209 -3.86 8.23 0.14
C PRO A 209 -2.82 9.01 -0.69
N VAL A 210 -3.29 10.02 -1.40
CA VAL A 210 -2.42 10.88 -2.20
C VAL A 210 -1.93 12.07 -1.37
N PHE A 211 -0.63 12.32 -1.45
CA PHE A 211 0.08 13.33 -0.65
C PHE A 211 0.69 14.38 -1.57
N TYR A 212 0.32 15.64 -1.34
CA TYR A 212 0.73 16.81 -2.11
C TYR A 212 0.63 16.59 -3.63
N LEU A 213 -0.45 15.94 -4.06
CA LEU A 213 -0.61 15.59 -5.46
C LEU A 213 -0.80 16.84 -6.33
N ALA A 214 0.06 16.99 -7.33
CA ALA A 214 0.04 18.10 -8.28
C ALA A 214 -0.10 17.67 -9.74
N ASP A 215 0.12 16.39 -10.05
CA ASP A 215 0.06 15.83 -11.41
C ASP A 215 -1.39 15.55 -11.82
N TRP A 216 -2.15 16.60 -12.12
CA TRP A 216 -3.57 16.50 -12.47
C TRP A 216 -3.86 15.60 -13.70
N PRO A 217 -3.03 15.52 -14.76
CA PRO A 217 -3.35 14.64 -15.86
C PRO A 217 -3.08 13.16 -15.56
N LEU A 218 -2.25 12.84 -14.55
CA LEU A 218 -2.12 11.46 -14.03
C LEU A 218 -3.45 10.99 -13.44
N VAL A 219 -4.16 11.85 -12.71
CA VAL A 219 -5.48 11.53 -12.13
C VAL A 219 -6.50 11.22 -13.22
N ILE A 220 -6.52 12.00 -14.30
CA ILE A 220 -7.39 11.74 -15.46
C ILE A 220 -7.01 10.40 -16.12
N GLN A 221 -5.71 10.16 -16.33
CA GLN A 221 -5.24 8.91 -16.93
C GLN A 221 -5.65 7.69 -16.10
N PHE A 222 -5.55 7.78 -14.77
CA PHE A 222 -6.03 6.77 -13.84
C PHE A 222 -7.52 6.49 -14.06
N PHE A 223 -8.40 7.48 -13.88
CA PHE A 223 -9.84 7.28 -14.01
C PHE A 223 -10.21 6.69 -15.37
N GLU A 224 -9.71 7.27 -16.46
CA GLU A 224 -10.09 6.83 -17.81
C GLU A 224 -9.56 5.43 -18.13
N SER A 225 -8.41 5.02 -17.58
CA SER A 225 -7.88 3.66 -17.79
C SER A 225 -8.77 2.59 -17.16
N TRP A 226 -9.23 2.83 -15.93
CA TRP A 226 -10.10 1.93 -15.18
C TRP A 226 -11.54 1.93 -15.73
N LEU A 227 -12.09 3.11 -16.06
CA LEU A 227 -13.38 3.23 -16.72
C LEU A 227 -13.38 2.52 -18.09
N ALA A 228 -12.30 2.64 -18.88
CA ALA A 228 -12.18 1.95 -20.16
C ALA A 228 -12.13 0.42 -20.04
N GLN A 229 -11.87 -0.10 -18.83
CA GLN A 229 -11.84 -1.53 -18.50
C GLN A 229 -13.10 -1.99 -17.77
N GLY A 230 -14.05 -1.09 -17.49
CA GLY A 230 -15.35 -1.43 -16.90
C GLY A 230 -15.43 -1.33 -15.38
N ALA A 231 -14.44 -0.72 -14.71
CA ALA A 231 -14.60 -0.35 -13.31
C ALA A 231 -15.67 0.75 -13.17
N THR A 232 -16.49 0.64 -12.13
CA THR A 232 -17.60 1.57 -11.90
C THR A 232 -17.53 2.25 -10.54
N LYS A 233 -16.84 1.69 -9.54
CA LYS A 233 -16.70 2.31 -8.21
C LYS A 233 -15.25 2.73 -7.94
N PHE A 234 -15.07 3.93 -7.39
CA PHE A 234 -13.78 4.52 -7.08
C PHE A 234 -13.78 5.05 -5.65
N TYR A 235 -12.88 4.53 -4.83
CA TYR A 235 -12.56 5.05 -3.50
C TYR A 235 -11.21 5.77 -3.60
N PHE A 236 -11.28 7.10 -3.64
CA PHE A 236 -10.11 7.95 -3.83
C PHE A 236 -9.72 8.58 -2.50
N TYR A 237 -8.70 8.02 -1.85
CA TYR A 237 -8.19 8.56 -0.60
C TYR A 237 -7.28 9.75 -0.88
N TYR A 238 -7.47 10.84 -0.14
CA TYR A 238 -6.63 12.02 -0.23
C TYR A 238 -6.19 12.49 1.14
N HIS A 239 -4.92 12.85 1.23
CA HIS A 239 -4.41 13.66 2.33
C HIS A 239 -4.29 15.11 1.87
N THR A 240 -3.54 15.36 0.80
CA THR A 240 -3.34 16.71 0.25
C THR A 240 -3.21 16.72 -1.27
N TYR A 241 -3.74 17.77 -1.91
CA TYR A 241 -3.58 18.00 -3.34
C TYR A 241 -3.72 19.48 -3.73
N THR A 242 -3.30 19.82 -4.94
CA THR A 242 -3.38 21.19 -5.53
C THR A 242 -4.78 21.53 -6.07
N ALA A 243 -5.01 22.80 -6.40
CA ALA A 243 -6.28 23.26 -6.99
C ALA A 243 -6.63 22.59 -8.33
N GLN A 244 -5.62 22.32 -9.16
CA GLN A 244 -5.79 21.65 -10.44
C GLN A 244 -6.27 20.20 -10.25
N VAL A 245 -5.68 19.50 -9.29
CA VAL A 245 -6.12 18.14 -8.92
C VAL A 245 -7.53 18.19 -8.33
N ARG A 246 -7.84 19.19 -7.48
CA ARG A 246 -9.21 19.39 -6.98
C ARG A 246 -10.20 19.53 -8.14
N ALA A 247 -9.90 20.35 -9.13
CA ALA A 247 -10.77 20.56 -10.29
C ALA A 247 -11.03 19.24 -11.06
N VAL A 248 -10.01 18.37 -11.20
CA VAL A 248 -10.18 17.03 -11.78
C VAL A 248 -11.10 16.15 -10.92
N LEU A 249 -10.84 16.08 -9.61
CA LEU A 249 -11.62 15.23 -8.69
C LEU A 249 -13.09 15.67 -8.64
N GLU A 250 -13.35 16.97 -8.56
CA GLU A 250 -14.71 17.54 -8.59
C GLU A 250 -15.40 17.27 -9.93
N PHE A 251 -14.66 17.33 -11.05
CA PHE A 251 -15.21 16.97 -12.36
C PHE A 251 -15.67 15.51 -12.39
N TYR A 252 -14.84 14.57 -11.93
CA TYR A 252 -15.23 13.15 -11.89
C TYR A 252 -16.34 12.88 -10.88
N LYS A 253 -16.27 13.48 -9.69
CA LYS A 253 -17.32 13.38 -8.67
C LYS A 253 -18.68 13.85 -9.20
N ARG A 254 -18.70 14.95 -9.94
CA ARG A 254 -19.92 15.49 -10.55
C ARG A 254 -20.45 14.65 -11.72
N ASN A 255 -19.55 14.04 -12.50
CA ASN A 255 -19.92 13.21 -13.65
C ASN A 255 -20.32 11.76 -13.29
N LEU A 256 -19.79 11.23 -12.18
CA LEU A 256 -19.99 9.85 -11.75
C LEU A 256 -20.82 9.74 -10.45
N GLY A 257 -21.07 10.84 -9.74
CA GLY A 257 -21.96 10.86 -8.59
C GLY A 257 -21.43 10.08 -7.38
N SER A 258 -22.24 9.19 -6.82
CA SER A 258 -21.89 8.33 -5.67
C SER A 258 -20.80 7.31 -5.98
N ASP A 259 -20.52 7.07 -7.27
CA ASP A 259 -19.54 6.10 -7.73
C ASP A 259 -18.09 6.54 -7.50
N VAL A 260 -17.88 7.82 -7.21
CA VAL A 260 -16.58 8.35 -6.78
C VAL A 260 -16.72 8.82 -5.34
N GLU A 261 -16.03 8.16 -4.41
CA GLU A 261 -15.92 8.58 -3.02
C GLU A 261 -14.56 9.25 -2.78
N LEU A 262 -14.58 10.54 -2.46
CA LEU A 262 -13.39 11.26 -2.03
C LEU A 262 -13.27 11.11 -0.51
N ILE A 263 -12.27 10.36 -0.05
CA ILE A 263 -12.12 10.01 1.36
C ILE A 263 -10.93 10.76 1.95
N GLY A 264 -11.19 11.65 2.91
CA GLY A 264 -10.14 12.36 3.63
C GLY A 264 -9.36 11.40 4.53
N TRP A 265 -8.04 11.41 4.42
CA TRP A 265 -7.11 10.60 5.19
C TRP A 265 -6.06 11.51 5.83
N SER A 266 -6.41 12.11 6.97
CA SER A 266 -5.58 13.12 7.62
C SER A 266 -4.36 12.52 8.32
N ASP A 267 -3.43 13.39 8.71
CA ASP A 267 -2.46 13.10 9.76
C ASP A 267 -3.17 12.67 11.06
N LEU A 268 -2.48 11.90 11.88
CA LEU A 268 -2.92 11.51 13.22
C LEU A 268 -2.85 12.73 14.16
N PRO A 269 -3.86 12.93 15.03
CA PRO A 269 -3.86 13.98 16.03
C PRO A 269 -2.56 13.98 16.86
N VAL A 270 -1.92 15.16 16.94
CA VAL A 270 -0.68 15.41 17.68
C VAL A 270 -0.75 16.78 18.34
N GLN A 271 -0.15 16.94 19.52
CA GLN A 271 -0.05 18.23 20.17
C GLN A 271 0.85 19.16 19.34
N GLU A 272 0.53 20.45 19.26
CA GLU A 272 1.30 21.39 18.44
C GLU A 272 2.79 21.42 18.80
N ASN A 273 3.10 21.37 20.09
CA ASN A 273 4.47 21.40 20.59
C ASN A 273 5.26 20.10 20.30
N ASP A 274 4.56 19.02 19.97
CA ASP A 274 5.15 17.73 19.65
C ASP A 274 5.23 17.48 18.14
N ARG A 275 4.62 18.35 17.33
CA ARG A 275 4.63 18.26 15.87
C ARG A 275 6.07 18.26 15.35
N GLY A 276 6.37 17.28 14.51
CA GLY A 276 7.69 17.09 13.92
C GLY A 276 8.75 16.49 14.83
N SER A 277 8.40 16.10 16.06
CA SER A 277 9.29 15.33 16.92
C SER A 277 9.30 13.86 16.52
N TYR A 278 10.47 13.27 16.27
CA TYR A 278 10.56 11.85 15.94
C TYR A 278 9.99 10.92 17.04
N THR A 279 10.12 11.32 18.30
CA THR A 279 9.73 10.47 19.45
C THR A 279 8.33 10.77 19.95
N LYS A 280 7.78 11.95 19.64
CA LYS A 280 6.47 12.38 20.15
C LYS A 280 5.40 12.56 19.07
N ASP A 281 5.78 12.85 17.83
CA ASP A 281 4.84 12.92 16.70
C ASP A 281 4.55 11.51 16.17
N PRO A 282 3.31 10.99 16.29
CA PRO A 282 2.97 9.69 15.72
C PRO A 282 3.18 9.60 14.22
N ASN A 283 2.99 10.72 13.52
CA ASN A 283 3.10 10.75 12.07
C ASN A 283 4.55 10.46 11.64
N SER A 284 5.55 10.65 12.49
CA SER A 284 6.94 10.32 12.17
C SER A 284 7.29 8.82 12.27
N ARG A 285 6.38 7.99 12.80
CA ARG A 285 6.64 6.56 13.11
C ARG A 285 5.63 5.60 12.48
N VAL A 286 4.79 6.08 11.56
CA VAL A 286 3.74 5.30 10.89
C VAL A 286 4.13 4.91 9.46
N PHE A 287 4.06 3.62 9.12
CA PHE A 287 4.46 3.13 7.80
C PHE A 287 3.59 3.71 6.66
N ARG A 288 4.21 4.47 5.75
CA ARG A 288 3.55 5.07 4.56
C ARG A 288 2.19 5.69 4.88
N HIS A 289 2.17 6.40 6.02
CA HIS A 289 1.00 7.02 6.65
C HIS A 289 -0.23 6.12 6.79
N ALA A 290 0.03 4.92 7.30
CA ALA A 290 -0.95 3.87 7.59
C ALA A 290 -1.49 3.16 6.34
N ALA A 291 -0.56 2.72 5.47
CA ALA A 291 -0.89 1.99 4.26
C ALA A 291 -1.82 0.79 4.51
N ILE A 292 -1.51 0.00 5.54
CA ILE A 292 -2.34 -1.17 5.90
C ILE A 292 -3.73 -0.73 6.33
N ALA A 293 -3.85 0.35 7.11
CA ALA A 293 -5.12 0.79 7.63
C ALA A 293 -6.09 1.27 6.53
N PHE A 294 -5.62 2.07 5.55
CA PHE A 294 -6.51 2.54 4.48
C PHE A 294 -6.98 1.38 3.60
N MET A 295 -6.11 0.40 3.33
CA MET A 295 -6.49 -0.75 2.50
C MET A 295 -7.65 -1.51 3.14
N HIS A 296 -7.60 -1.73 4.46
CA HIS A 296 -8.68 -2.40 5.18
C HIS A 296 -9.93 -1.53 5.33
N ASP A 297 -9.78 -0.23 5.56
CA ASP A 297 -10.91 0.71 5.54
C ASP A 297 -11.63 0.64 4.18
N CYS A 298 -10.89 0.64 3.06
CA CYS A 298 -11.47 0.55 1.73
C CYS A 298 -12.17 -0.78 1.47
N MET A 299 -11.58 -1.90 1.89
CA MET A 299 -12.21 -3.22 1.80
C MET A 299 -13.52 -3.28 2.57
N LEU A 300 -13.56 -2.72 3.78
CA LEU A 300 -14.77 -2.69 4.59
C LEU A 300 -15.85 -1.83 3.94
N ARG A 301 -15.51 -0.65 3.38
CA ARG A 301 -16.44 0.18 2.59
C ARG A 301 -16.97 -0.56 1.36
N ALA A 302 -16.11 -1.31 0.67
CA ALA A 302 -16.46 -2.02 -0.55
C ALA A 302 -17.29 -3.30 -0.30
N ARG A 303 -17.27 -3.85 0.92
CA ARG A 303 -17.73 -5.21 1.26
C ARG A 303 -19.13 -5.58 0.74
N SER A 304 -20.10 -4.67 0.82
CA SER A 304 -21.49 -4.88 0.38
C SER A 304 -21.85 -4.13 -0.90
N HIS A 305 -20.88 -3.53 -1.60
CA HIS A 305 -21.14 -2.69 -2.77
C HIS A 305 -20.40 -3.16 -4.01
N VAL A 306 -19.24 -3.81 -3.82
CA VAL A 306 -18.32 -4.16 -4.91
C VAL A 306 -17.97 -5.64 -4.84
N LYS A 307 -18.19 -6.36 -5.94
CA LYS A 307 -17.83 -7.79 -6.03
C LYS A 307 -16.31 -7.99 -6.01
N PHE A 308 -15.57 -7.29 -6.87
CA PHE A 308 -14.11 -7.36 -6.93
C PHE A 308 -13.47 -5.99 -6.73
N ILE A 309 -12.58 -5.88 -5.76
CA ILE A 309 -11.91 -4.62 -5.42
C ILE A 309 -10.41 -4.72 -5.71
N ALA A 310 -9.83 -3.65 -6.25
CA ALA A 310 -8.40 -3.54 -6.49
C ALA A 310 -7.79 -2.45 -5.61
N ASN A 311 -6.73 -2.76 -4.87
CA ASN A 311 -5.99 -1.80 -4.03
C ASN A 311 -4.69 -1.38 -4.71
N PHE A 312 -4.76 -0.48 -5.69
CA PHE A 312 -3.65 -0.20 -6.62
C PHE A 312 -3.17 1.26 -6.59
N ASP A 313 -2.00 1.48 -7.16
CA ASP A 313 -1.38 2.80 -7.29
C ASP A 313 -2.02 3.62 -8.43
N LEU A 314 -1.86 4.94 -8.43
CA LEU A 314 -2.35 5.81 -9.52
C LEU A 314 -1.72 5.47 -10.88
N ASP A 315 -0.56 4.82 -10.90
CA ASP A 315 0.16 4.39 -12.10
C ASP A 315 -0.07 2.92 -12.46
N ASP A 316 -1.03 2.22 -11.84
CA ASP A 316 -1.40 0.84 -12.16
C ASP A 316 -2.67 0.78 -13.02
N PHE A 317 -2.54 0.28 -14.26
CA PHE A 317 -3.65 0.18 -15.20
C PHE A 317 -3.98 -1.29 -15.50
N PRO A 318 -5.23 -1.73 -15.31
CA PRO A 318 -5.60 -3.10 -15.65
C PRO A 318 -5.71 -3.27 -17.16
N VAL A 319 -5.40 -4.48 -17.61
CA VAL A 319 -5.58 -4.90 -19.00
C VAL A 319 -6.33 -6.21 -19.02
N ALA A 320 -7.61 -6.15 -19.40
CA ALA A 320 -8.36 -7.31 -19.86
C ALA A 320 -8.07 -7.50 -21.37
N GLY A 321 -7.39 -8.59 -21.72
CA GLY A 321 -6.92 -8.85 -23.08
C GLY A 321 -8.06 -9.10 -24.07
N ASN A 322 -9.07 -9.86 -23.66
CA ASN A 322 -10.29 -10.15 -24.42
C ASN A 322 -11.49 -9.90 -23.48
N GLY A 323 -12.28 -8.85 -23.75
CA GLY A 323 -13.43 -8.47 -22.91
C GLY A 323 -13.16 -7.27 -21.98
N SER A 324 -14.02 -7.13 -20.99
CA SER A 324 -13.92 -6.16 -19.89
C SER A 324 -13.40 -6.82 -18.61
N LEU A 325 -12.93 -6.01 -17.67
CA LEU A 325 -12.42 -6.50 -16.40
C LEU A 325 -13.49 -7.27 -15.59
N PRO A 326 -14.77 -6.80 -15.49
CA PRO A 326 -15.84 -7.59 -14.88
C PRO A 326 -16.04 -8.97 -15.50
N GLU A 327 -16.05 -9.07 -16.83
CA GLU A 327 -16.27 -10.35 -17.54
C GLU A 327 -15.16 -11.34 -17.20
N VAL A 328 -13.89 -10.94 -17.36
CA VAL A 328 -12.75 -11.83 -17.11
C VAL A 328 -12.65 -12.25 -15.64
N LEU A 329 -12.93 -11.34 -14.70
CA LEU A 329 -12.91 -11.67 -13.27
C LEU A 329 -14.05 -12.62 -12.88
N ASN A 330 -15.23 -12.44 -13.47
CA ASN A 330 -16.35 -13.37 -13.27
C ASN A 330 -16.02 -14.77 -13.81
N GLU A 331 -15.50 -14.85 -15.03
CA GLU A 331 -15.06 -16.14 -15.61
C GLU A 331 -14.06 -16.86 -14.70
N ILE A 332 -13.02 -16.18 -14.22
CA ILE A 332 -12.03 -16.76 -13.29
C ILE A 332 -12.69 -17.19 -11.97
N ASN A 333 -13.59 -16.38 -11.42
CA ASN A 333 -14.30 -16.71 -10.18
C ASN A 333 -15.23 -17.92 -10.34
N ASP A 334 -15.91 -18.04 -11.47
CA ASP A 334 -16.88 -19.11 -11.72
C ASP A 334 -16.16 -20.45 -11.97
N GLU A 335 -14.96 -20.41 -12.54
CA GLU A 335 -14.02 -21.54 -12.59
C GLU A 335 -13.48 -21.93 -11.21
N ASN A 336 -13.59 -21.04 -10.19
CA ASN A 336 -12.94 -21.18 -8.88
C ASN A 336 -13.84 -20.68 -7.72
N VAL A 337 -14.97 -21.33 -7.46
CA VAL A 337 -16.06 -20.85 -6.57
C VAL A 337 -15.66 -20.39 -5.14
N ASN A 338 -14.60 -20.96 -4.56
CA ASN A 338 -14.15 -20.72 -3.18
C ASN A 338 -12.88 -19.86 -3.07
N ILE A 339 -12.65 -18.92 -3.99
CA ILE A 339 -11.54 -17.96 -3.90
C ILE A 339 -11.96 -16.63 -3.27
N ALA A 340 -11.05 -16.03 -2.52
CA ALA A 340 -11.09 -14.64 -2.08
C ALA A 340 -10.27 -13.73 -2.99
N GLU A 341 -9.29 -14.28 -3.71
CA GLU A 341 -8.24 -13.52 -4.37
C GLU A 341 -7.95 -14.04 -5.78
N ILE A 342 -7.76 -13.09 -6.70
CA ILE A 342 -7.25 -13.34 -8.04
C ILE A 342 -5.94 -12.55 -8.17
N ILE A 343 -4.82 -13.26 -8.01
CA ILE A 343 -3.48 -12.70 -8.11
C ILE A 343 -3.08 -12.65 -9.58
N VAL A 344 -2.66 -11.49 -10.05
CA VAL A 344 -2.37 -11.25 -11.47
C VAL A 344 -0.93 -10.81 -11.69
N ASP A 345 -0.42 -11.08 -12.89
CA ASP A 345 0.88 -10.56 -13.29
C ASP A 345 0.85 -9.04 -13.40
N TRP A 346 1.95 -8.40 -13.05
CA TRP A 346 2.18 -6.99 -13.31
C TRP A 346 3.35 -6.83 -14.28
N LYS A 347 3.29 -5.82 -15.15
CA LYS A 347 4.29 -5.56 -16.17
C LYS A 347 4.74 -4.12 -16.08
N LEU A 348 6.04 -3.94 -15.85
CA LEU A 348 6.62 -2.60 -15.84
C LEU A 348 6.63 -2.01 -17.24
N THR A 349 6.15 -0.79 -17.34
CA THR A 349 6.18 -0.01 -18.58
C THR A 349 6.85 1.32 -18.34
N LYS A 350 7.60 1.76 -19.35
CA LYS A 350 8.15 3.11 -19.41
C LYS A 350 7.40 3.88 -20.46
N GLN A 351 6.78 4.98 -20.05
CA GLN A 351 6.12 5.89 -20.96
C GLN A 351 6.81 7.25 -20.89
N LYS A 352 7.32 7.72 -22.03
CA LYS A 352 7.80 9.11 -22.15
C LYS A 352 6.60 9.98 -22.50
N ILE A 353 6.23 10.87 -21.59
CA ILE A 353 5.12 11.80 -21.78
C ILE A 353 5.63 13.23 -21.61
N GLN A 354 5.18 14.13 -22.49
CA GLN A 354 5.42 15.56 -22.39
C GLN A 354 4.10 16.26 -22.06
N TRP A 355 3.74 16.30 -20.78
CA TRP A 355 2.54 17.01 -20.31
C TRP A 355 2.83 18.43 -19.81
N ASN A 356 4.11 18.84 -19.82
CA ASN A 356 4.53 20.12 -19.26
C ASN A 356 3.90 21.33 -19.96
N SER A 357 3.47 21.15 -21.22
CA SER A 357 2.84 22.19 -22.04
C SER A 357 1.30 22.23 -21.95
N LEU A 358 0.66 21.28 -21.24
CA LEU A 358 -0.80 21.24 -21.16
C LEU A 358 -1.33 22.48 -20.46
N GLN A 359 -2.22 23.21 -21.15
CA GLN A 359 -2.89 24.40 -20.61
C GLN A 359 -4.24 24.07 -20.01
N SER A 360 -4.97 23.15 -20.64
CA SER A 360 -6.33 22.75 -20.25
C SER A 360 -6.55 21.24 -20.37
N PRO A 361 -7.63 20.68 -19.78
CA PRO A 361 -7.98 19.27 -19.94
C PRO A 361 -8.21 18.85 -21.39
N SER A 362 -8.71 19.76 -22.25
CA SER A 362 -8.95 19.45 -23.67
C SER A 362 -7.67 19.16 -24.48
N ASP A 363 -6.52 19.65 -24.00
CA ASP A 363 -5.21 19.43 -24.62
C ASP A 363 -4.67 18.02 -24.36
N LEU A 364 -5.21 17.32 -23.35
CA LEU A 364 -4.68 16.04 -22.89
C LEU A 364 -4.70 14.98 -24.00
N ARG A 365 -3.58 14.26 -24.13
CA ARG A 365 -3.43 13.06 -24.95
C ARG A 365 -2.77 11.99 -24.08
N PHE A 366 -3.39 10.81 -24.00
CA PHE A 366 -2.91 9.72 -23.14
C PHE A 366 -1.63 9.04 -23.66
N MET A 367 -1.41 9.04 -24.98
CA MET A 367 -0.18 8.57 -25.65
C MET A 367 0.28 7.17 -25.24
N LEU A 368 -0.61 6.22 -24.90
CA LEU A 368 -0.18 4.89 -24.43
C LEU A 368 0.56 4.10 -25.52
N THR A 369 0.42 4.48 -26.80
CA THR A 369 1.18 3.89 -27.91
C THR A 369 2.67 4.18 -27.84
N ALA A 370 3.09 5.20 -27.07
CA ALA A 370 4.49 5.51 -26.80
C ALA A 370 5.09 4.67 -25.65
N SER A 371 4.26 3.90 -24.94
CA SER A 371 4.72 3.07 -23.82
C SER A 371 5.51 1.86 -24.32
N LYS A 372 6.60 1.56 -23.62
CA LYS A 372 7.45 0.38 -23.87
C LYS A 372 7.47 -0.50 -22.64
N LEU A 373 7.19 -1.80 -22.82
CA LEU A 373 7.32 -2.79 -21.77
C LEU A 373 8.80 -3.02 -21.45
N VAL A 374 9.16 -2.93 -20.18
CA VAL A 374 10.50 -3.26 -19.69
C VAL A 374 10.62 -4.78 -19.63
N ALA A 375 11.76 -5.33 -20.05
CA ALA A 375 12.02 -6.76 -19.95
C ALA A 375 12.33 -7.17 -18.51
N ASP A 376 11.83 -8.33 -18.07
CA ASP A 376 11.97 -8.81 -16.68
C ASP A 376 13.42 -8.85 -16.18
N LYS A 377 14.38 -9.16 -17.06
CA LYS A 377 15.82 -9.17 -16.74
C LYS A 377 16.38 -7.78 -16.37
N SER A 378 15.67 -6.73 -16.73
CA SER A 378 16.02 -5.35 -16.39
C SER A 378 15.30 -4.87 -15.14
N ILE A 379 14.41 -5.66 -14.54
CA ILE A 379 13.67 -5.32 -13.32
C ILE A 379 14.37 -5.98 -12.12
N ARG A 380 14.53 -5.23 -11.03
CA ARG A 380 15.06 -5.75 -9.77
C ARG A 380 14.21 -6.94 -9.27
N TYR A 381 14.85 -7.98 -8.74
CA TYR A 381 14.20 -9.26 -8.44
C TYR A 381 13.02 -9.15 -7.47
N ASP A 382 13.19 -8.43 -6.36
CA ASP A 382 12.16 -8.19 -5.34
C ASP A 382 10.92 -7.49 -5.92
N TYR A 383 11.12 -6.58 -6.86
CA TYR A 383 10.02 -5.90 -7.54
C TYR A 383 9.36 -6.83 -8.56
N ARG A 384 10.16 -7.63 -9.30
CA ARG A 384 9.64 -8.62 -10.26
C ARG A 384 8.69 -9.63 -9.62
N ILE A 385 8.97 -10.07 -8.39
CA ILE A 385 8.10 -11.03 -7.67
C ILE A 385 6.93 -10.37 -6.95
N SER A 386 6.86 -9.04 -6.90
CA SER A 386 5.73 -8.32 -6.31
C SER A 386 4.44 -8.71 -7.03
N ARG A 387 3.35 -8.83 -6.28
CA ARG A 387 2.05 -9.26 -6.80
C ARG A 387 1.06 -8.11 -6.75
N LYS A 388 0.09 -8.13 -7.66
CA LYS A 388 -1.09 -7.28 -7.64
C LYS A 388 -2.29 -8.22 -7.69
N MET A 389 -3.38 -7.86 -7.04
CA MET A 389 -4.52 -8.76 -6.87
C MET A 389 -5.84 -8.02 -6.91
N PHE A 390 -6.87 -8.74 -7.36
CA PHE A 390 -8.27 -8.38 -7.16
C PHE A 390 -8.81 -9.25 -6.03
N THR A 391 -9.51 -8.64 -5.08
CA THR A 391 -10.02 -9.33 -3.89
C THR A 391 -11.54 -9.27 -3.84
N ARG A 392 -12.13 -10.27 -3.20
CA ARG A 392 -13.54 -10.34 -2.77
C ARG A 392 -13.60 -9.73 -1.36
N PRO A 393 -14.10 -8.49 -1.17
CA PRO A 393 -13.95 -7.81 0.11
C PRO A 393 -14.70 -8.47 1.29
N GLU A 394 -15.67 -9.32 0.99
CA GLU A 394 -16.37 -10.13 1.99
C GLU A 394 -15.64 -11.40 2.42
N ARG A 395 -14.60 -11.82 1.68
CA ARG A 395 -13.87 -13.08 1.87
C ARG A 395 -12.44 -12.92 2.39
N VAL A 396 -11.94 -11.69 2.46
CA VAL A 396 -10.61 -11.36 2.98
C VAL A 396 -10.73 -10.73 4.37
N ALA A 397 -9.90 -11.17 5.33
CA ALA A 397 -9.88 -10.65 6.69
C ALA A 397 -8.67 -9.74 6.96
N VAL A 398 -7.46 -10.15 6.54
CA VAL A 398 -6.20 -9.40 6.78
C VAL A 398 -5.28 -9.52 5.58
N PHE A 399 -4.80 -8.39 5.04
CA PHE A 399 -3.99 -8.34 3.81
C PHE A 399 -3.14 -7.06 3.65
N ASP A 400 -2.11 -7.09 2.82
CA ASP A 400 -1.43 -5.92 2.28
C ASP A 400 -1.55 -5.82 0.75
N MET A 401 -0.83 -4.86 0.16
CA MET A 401 -0.88 -4.61 -1.29
C MET A 401 -0.36 -5.76 -2.16
N HIS A 402 0.36 -6.72 -1.58
CA HIS A 402 1.06 -7.81 -2.27
C HIS A 402 0.64 -9.20 -1.79
N ASN A 403 0.10 -9.34 -0.58
CA ASN A 403 -0.22 -10.62 0.05
C ASN A 403 -1.51 -10.54 0.87
N VAL A 404 -2.25 -11.64 0.92
CA VAL A 404 -3.28 -11.86 1.94
C VAL A 404 -2.72 -12.80 3.01
N TYR A 405 -2.89 -12.42 4.26
CA TYR A 405 -2.42 -13.16 5.42
C TYR A 405 -3.51 -14.06 6.00
N ARG A 406 -4.76 -13.58 5.94
CA ARG A 406 -5.91 -14.32 6.46
C ARG A 406 -7.16 -14.07 5.62
N ASN A 407 -7.77 -15.15 5.19
CA ASN A 407 -9.10 -15.14 4.58
C ASN A 407 -10.18 -15.50 5.60
N GLU A 408 -11.41 -15.13 5.28
CA GLU A 408 -12.59 -15.52 6.04
C GLU A 408 -12.82 -17.03 5.92
N ILE A 409 -13.47 -17.60 6.92
CA ILE A 409 -13.87 -19.02 6.91
C ILE A 409 -15.07 -19.19 5.97
N ILE A 410 -15.04 -20.22 5.13
CA ILE A 410 -16.16 -20.58 4.26
C ILE A 410 -17.35 -20.97 5.17
N PRO A 411 -18.53 -20.36 5.01
CA PRO A 411 -19.69 -20.65 5.85
C PRO A 411 -20.00 -22.16 5.92
N GLY A 412 -20.02 -22.71 7.13
CA GLY A 412 -20.30 -24.14 7.37
C GLY A 412 -19.08 -25.08 7.24
N GLU A 413 -17.91 -24.55 6.87
CA GLU A 413 -16.67 -25.31 6.78
C GLU A 413 -15.65 -24.87 7.82
N SER A 414 -14.59 -25.66 8.01
CA SER A 414 -13.41 -25.27 8.82
C SER A 414 -12.30 -24.63 7.99
N LYS A 415 -12.49 -24.51 6.66
CA LYS A 415 -11.50 -24.00 5.71
C LYS A 415 -11.71 -22.53 5.41
N GLN A 416 -10.62 -21.81 5.20
CA GLN A 416 -10.66 -20.43 4.69
C GLN A 416 -10.84 -20.43 3.17
N TYR A 417 -11.35 -19.31 2.64
CA TYR A 417 -11.31 -19.06 1.20
C TYR A 417 -9.86 -19.10 0.67
N GLY A 418 -9.70 -19.57 -0.57
CA GLY A 418 -8.40 -19.69 -1.23
C GLY A 418 -8.05 -18.51 -2.14
N TYR A 419 -7.01 -18.69 -2.94
CA TYR A 419 -6.60 -17.75 -3.99
C TYR A 419 -6.32 -18.50 -5.28
N VAL A 420 -6.28 -17.76 -6.40
CA VAL A 420 -5.78 -18.26 -7.68
C VAL A 420 -4.70 -17.33 -8.23
N ILE A 421 -3.63 -17.91 -8.76
CA ILE A 421 -2.61 -17.15 -9.50
C ILE A 421 -2.94 -17.23 -10.97
N HIS A 422 -3.32 -16.10 -11.55
CA HIS A 422 -3.68 -15.97 -12.95
C HIS A 422 -2.56 -15.30 -13.74
N SER A 423 -1.59 -16.11 -14.19
CA SER A 423 -0.54 -15.65 -15.11
C SER A 423 -0.98 -15.89 -16.54
N SER A 424 -1.61 -14.89 -17.17
CA SER A 424 -2.06 -15.03 -18.57
C SER A 424 -2.07 -13.70 -19.32
N ARG A 425 -2.27 -13.78 -20.65
CA ARG A 425 -2.51 -12.59 -21.48
C ARG A 425 -3.94 -12.04 -21.35
N ARG A 426 -4.86 -12.76 -20.68
CA ARG A 426 -6.26 -12.37 -20.48
C ARG A 426 -6.39 -11.27 -19.42
N LEU A 427 -5.57 -11.28 -18.38
CA LEU A 427 -5.61 -10.29 -17.32
C LEU A 427 -4.21 -10.04 -16.75
N PHE A 428 -3.77 -8.79 -16.75
CA PHE A 428 -2.54 -8.35 -16.10
C PHE A 428 -2.61 -6.84 -15.80
N ILE A 429 -1.72 -6.36 -14.94
CA ILE A 429 -1.58 -4.94 -14.61
C ILE A 429 -0.39 -4.34 -15.34
N LEU A 430 -0.57 -3.16 -15.91
CA LEU A 430 0.52 -2.33 -16.38
C LEU A 430 0.89 -1.34 -15.30
N HIS A 431 2.14 -1.38 -14.85
CA HIS A 431 2.67 -0.37 -13.95
C HIS A 431 3.41 0.67 -14.78
N MET A 432 2.80 1.85 -14.88
CA MET A 432 3.13 2.95 -15.80
C MET A 432 4.04 3.96 -15.13
N ARG A 433 5.21 3.49 -14.70
CA ARG A 433 6.11 4.31 -13.90
C ARG A 433 6.68 5.47 -14.72
N ARG A 434 6.50 6.69 -14.21
CA ARG A 434 6.94 7.94 -14.87
C ARG A 434 8.32 8.43 -14.41
N PHE A 435 8.82 7.93 -13.28
CA PHE A 435 10.09 8.35 -12.68
C PHE A 435 11.12 7.22 -12.67
N GLN A 436 12.38 7.57 -12.89
CA GLN A 436 13.50 6.65 -12.68
C GLN A 436 13.68 6.45 -11.18
N ARG A 437 13.51 5.21 -10.75
CA ARG A 437 13.90 4.72 -9.43
C ARG A 437 14.92 3.61 -9.64
N ASN A 438 15.64 3.23 -8.58
CA ASN A 438 16.54 2.08 -8.52
C ASN A 438 15.79 0.72 -8.64
N LEU A 439 14.73 0.67 -9.45
CA LEU A 439 13.91 -0.50 -9.77
C LEU A 439 14.41 -1.20 -11.05
N ILE A 440 15.18 -0.48 -11.85
CA ILE A 440 15.71 -0.95 -13.13
C ILE A 440 17.22 -1.08 -12.99
N ASN A 441 17.76 -2.18 -13.49
CA ASN A 441 19.21 -2.38 -13.59
C ASN A 441 19.81 -1.32 -14.53
N GLU A 442 21.12 -1.04 -14.40
CA GLU A 442 21.80 0.01 -15.17
C GLU A 442 21.56 -0.10 -16.70
N ALA A 443 21.49 -1.33 -17.22
CA ALA A 443 21.08 -1.61 -18.59
C ALA A 443 19.58 -1.92 -18.72
N VAL A 444 18.81 -0.97 -19.27
CA VAL A 444 17.38 -1.14 -19.54
C VAL A 444 17.14 -1.81 -20.89
N HIS A 445 16.64 -3.03 -20.87
CA HIS A 445 16.15 -3.75 -22.03
C HIS A 445 14.62 -3.68 -22.09
N TYR A 446 14.09 -3.52 -23.30
CA TYR A 446 12.65 -3.53 -23.54
C TYR A 446 12.21 -4.87 -24.11
N ASN A 447 11.02 -5.30 -23.73
CA ASN A 447 10.40 -6.48 -24.27
C ASN A 447 9.93 -6.22 -25.71
N LYS A 448 10.52 -6.94 -26.67
CA LYS A 448 10.18 -6.84 -28.11
C LYS A 448 9.18 -7.91 -28.57
N THR A 449 8.86 -8.89 -27.72
CA THR A 449 8.04 -10.06 -28.07
C THR A 449 6.57 -9.92 -27.66
N VAL A 450 6.27 -9.09 -26.67
CA VAL A 450 4.89 -8.83 -26.25
C VAL A 450 4.20 -7.91 -27.24
N ASN A 451 3.08 -8.38 -27.80
CA ASN A 451 2.22 -7.58 -28.67
C ASN A 451 1.58 -6.43 -27.87
N THR A 452 1.90 -5.18 -28.23
CA THR A 452 1.41 -3.96 -27.58
C THR A 452 0.14 -3.38 -28.24
N ARG A 453 -0.50 -4.07 -29.20
CA ARG A 453 -1.74 -3.58 -29.85
C ARG A 453 -2.86 -3.28 -28.86
N PHE A 454 -2.91 -3.98 -27.72
CA PHE A 454 -3.89 -3.70 -26.68
C PHE A 454 -3.78 -2.26 -26.13
N LEU A 455 -2.57 -1.66 -26.12
CA LEU A 455 -2.36 -0.27 -25.73
C LEU A 455 -3.02 0.71 -26.70
N ILE A 456 -3.07 0.38 -28.00
CA ILE A 456 -3.76 1.18 -29.01
C ILE A 456 -5.26 1.17 -28.73
N GLY A 457 -5.82 -0.02 -28.46
CA GLY A 457 -7.22 -0.20 -28.10
C GLY A 457 -7.60 0.56 -26.83
N LEU A 458 -6.82 0.39 -25.77
CA LEU A 458 -7.01 1.09 -24.50
C LEU A 458 -6.90 2.62 -24.67
N ASN A 459 -5.86 3.11 -25.36
CA ASN A 459 -5.69 4.53 -25.63
C ASN A 459 -6.88 5.12 -26.40
N ARG A 460 -7.40 4.40 -27.40
CA ARG A 460 -8.58 4.82 -28.16
C ARG A 460 -9.82 4.89 -27.26
N LYS A 461 -10.09 3.85 -26.47
CA LYS A 461 -11.23 3.82 -25.53
C LYS A 461 -11.15 4.99 -24.55
N MET A 462 -10.02 5.17 -23.88
CA MET A 462 -9.78 6.29 -22.95
C MET A 462 -9.99 7.64 -23.63
N THR A 463 -9.41 7.84 -24.82
CA THR A 463 -9.52 9.11 -25.56
C THR A 463 -10.97 9.43 -25.94
N VAL A 464 -11.72 8.42 -26.41
CA VAL A 464 -13.12 8.59 -26.79
C VAL A 464 -13.99 8.88 -25.57
N ASN A 465 -13.82 8.11 -24.49
CA ASN A 465 -14.57 8.28 -23.25
C ASN A 465 -14.33 9.67 -22.66
N PHE A 466 -13.08 10.07 -22.51
CA PHE A 466 -12.71 11.36 -21.94
C PHE A 466 -13.25 12.53 -22.77
N ARG A 467 -13.05 12.50 -24.10
CA ARG A 467 -13.57 13.55 -25.01
C ARG A 467 -15.09 13.66 -24.95
N LYS A 468 -15.79 12.54 -24.87
CA LYS A 468 -17.25 12.52 -24.70
C LYS A 468 -17.65 13.17 -23.38
N ARG A 469 -16.94 12.85 -22.29
CA ARG A 469 -17.26 13.32 -20.94
C ARG A 469 -17.03 14.83 -20.77
N ILE A 470 -15.96 15.37 -21.35
CA ILE A 470 -15.68 16.81 -21.27
C ILE A 470 -16.46 17.62 -22.33
N LYS A 471 -17.17 16.96 -23.25
CA LYS A 471 -17.89 17.66 -24.33
C LYS A 471 -18.94 18.58 -23.73
N ALA A 472 -18.83 19.88 -24.01
CA ALA A 472 -19.70 20.94 -23.48
C ALA A 472 -19.66 21.13 -21.94
N ASP A 473 -18.70 20.51 -21.23
CA ASP A 473 -18.43 20.84 -19.83
C ASP A 473 -17.41 21.98 -19.76
N LYS A 474 -17.64 22.96 -18.88
CA LYS A 474 -16.72 24.09 -18.64
C LYS A 474 -15.32 23.63 -18.20
N PHE A 475 -15.21 22.42 -17.66
CA PHE A 475 -13.97 21.77 -17.32
C PHE A 475 -13.03 21.60 -18.51
N ALA A 476 -13.56 21.39 -19.74
CA ALA A 476 -12.73 21.17 -20.92
C ALA A 476 -11.74 22.31 -21.18
N THR A 477 -12.19 23.56 -20.96
CA THR A 477 -11.42 24.79 -21.18
C THR A 477 -10.92 25.40 -19.87
N HIS A 478 -11.00 24.68 -18.75
CA HIS A 478 -10.51 25.17 -17.47
C HIS A 478 -8.99 25.34 -17.53
N GLN A 479 -8.51 26.53 -17.19
CA GLN A 479 -7.08 26.84 -17.21
C GLN A 479 -6.38 26.12 -16.06
N MET A 480 -5.53 25.16 -16.40
CA MET A 480 -4.75 24.37 -15.45
C MET A 480 -3.31 24.87 -15.32
N ALA A 481 -2.79 25.58 -16.32
CA ALA A 481 -1.42 26.09 -16.31
C ALA A 481 -1.31 27.49 -15.69
N PRO A 482 -0.13 27.84 -15.12
CA PRO A 482 1.04 26.97 -14.97
C PRO A 482 0.82 25.90 -13.89
N TRP A 483 1.37 24.70 -14.08
CA TRP A 483 1.30 23.62 -13.09
C TRP A 483 2.52 22.69 -13.12
N ALA A 484 3.12 22.47 -14.29
CA ALA A 484 4.13 21.43 -14.47
C ALA A 484 5.44 21.70 -13.73
N THR A 485 5.89 22.97 -13.72
CA THR A 485 7.09 23.38 -12.97
C THR A 485 6.88 23.18 -11.47
N GLU A 486 5.74 23.63 -10.97
CA GLU A 486 5.31 23.49 -9.57
C GLU A 486 5.20 22.00 -9.18
N ALA A 487 4.53 21.19 -9.99
CA ALA A 487 4.41 19.74 -9.76
C ALA A 487 5.77 19.04 -9.75
N SER A 488 6.69 19.44 -10.64
CA SER A 488 8.05 18.89 -10.68
C SER A 488 8.87 19.29 -9.46
N GLU A 489 8.71 20.52 -9.00
CA GLU A 489 9.34 21.01 -7.77
C GLU A 489 8.81 20.30 -6.53
N ILE A 490 7.48 20.20 -6.37
CA ILE A 490 6.84 19.46 -5.29
C ILE A 490 7.38 18.03 -5.25
N LEU A 491 7.36 17.32 -6.38
CA LEU A 491 7.85 15.96 -6.43
C LEU A 491 9.33 15.84 -6.06
N ARG A 492 10.19 16.75 -6.56
CA ARG A 492 11.60 16.77 -6.21
C ARG A 492 11.80 16.97 -4.71
N ASN A 493 11.05 17.89 -4.10
CA ASN A 493 11.12 18.19 -2.68
C ASN A 493 10.63 16.99 -1.85
N LEU A 494 9.54 16.32 -2.27
CA LEU A 494 9.06 15.09 -1.62
C LEU A 494 10.08 13.95 -1.73
N GLU A 495 10.69 13.73 -2.90
CA GLU A 495 11.73 12.69 -3.06
C GLU A 495 13.01 13.02 -2.27
N HIS A 496 13.30 14.29 -2.03
CA HIS A 496 14.35 14.71 -1.10
C HIS A 496 13.95 14.45 0.36
N CYS A 497 12.72 14.77 0.75
CA CYS A 497 12.18 14.48 2.08
C CYS A 497 12.24 12.97 2.42
N ARG A 498 12.09 12.09 1.41
CA ARG A 498 12.27 10.63 1.60
C ARG A 498 13.70 10.19 1.92
N LYS A 499 14.66 11.12 1.92
CA LYS A 499 16.06 10.90 2.32
C LYS A 499 16.37 11.55 3.67
N GLU A 500 15.73 12.66 3.97
CA GLU A 500 15.90 13.43 5.20
C GLU A 500 14.54 13.98 5.63
N ALA A 501 14.06 13.61 6.81
CA ALA A 501 12.79 14.11 7.32
C ALA A 501 12.89 14.40 8.82
N PHE A 502 12.14 15.43 9.26
CA PHE A 502 12.12 15.90 10.65
C PHE A 502 13.50 16.24 11.26
N GLY A 503 14.43 16.74 10.44
CA GLY A 503 15.78 17.10 10.89
C GLY A 503 16.68 15.91 11.24
N VAL A 504 16.28 14.68 10.87
CA VAL A 504 17.06 13.45 11.10
C VAL A 504 17.44 12.84 9.76
N ALA A 505 18.72 12.52 9.59
CA ALA A 505 19.18 11.74 8.45
C ALA A 505 18.58 10.33 8.54
N LEU A 506 17.89 9.89 7.48
CA LEU A 506 17.26 8.58 7.49
C LEU A 506 18.31 7.49 7.28
N THR A 507 18.35 6.53 8.20
CA THR A 507 19.09 5.27 8.05
C THR A 507 18.19 4.25 7.36
N ASP A 508 18.77 3.14 6.88
CA ASP A 508 17.97 2.04 6.30
C ASP A 508 16.90 1.50 7.26
N ALA A 509 17.10 1.67 8.58
CA ALA A 509 16.12 1.31 9.60
C ALA A 509 14.90 2.25 9.61
N ASN A 510 15.07 3.56 9.81
CA ASN A 510 13.92 4.46 10.01
C ASN A 510 13.33 5.05 8.70
N ARG A 511 14.02 4.90 7.56
CA ARG A 511 13.57 5.41 6.24
C ARG A 511 12.22 4.88 5.78
N ILE A 512 11.84 3.69 6.25
CA ILE A 512 10.60 3.04 5.83
C ILE A 512 9.36 3.63 6.52
N CYS A 513 9.53 4.26 7.67
CA CYS A 513 8.45 4.81 8.50
C CYS A 513 8.14 6.26 8.19
N GLN A 514 9.14 7.06 7.84
CA GLN A 514 8.95 8.50 7.59
C GLN A 514 8.47 8.81 6.17
N GLN A 515 7.33 8.22 5.77
CA GLN A 515 6.63 8.60 4.53
C GLN A 515 5.29 9.30 4.82
N SER A 516 5.07 9.80 6.03
CA SER A 516 3.95 10.71 6.28
C SER A 516 4.22 12.09 5.71
N SER A 517 3.20 12.65 5.10
CA SER A 517 3.19 13.96 4.45
C SER A 517 3.43 15.13 5.38
N GLY A 518 2.95 15.06 6.62
CA GLY A 518 3.04 16.18 7.56
C GLY A 518 4.48 16.64 7.80
N GLY A 519 5.45 15.70 7.79
CA GLY A 519 6.87 15.99 7.97
C GLY A 519 7.58 16.60 6.78
N CYS A 520 7.06 16.38 5.58
CA CYS A 520 7.65 16.92 4.36
C CYS A 520 7.20 18.34 4.04
N GLU A 521 6.14 18.83 4.70
CA GLU A 521 5.58 20.16 4.43
C GLU A 521 6.61 21.28 4.51
N PRO A 522 7.45 21.39 5.56
CA PRO A 522 8.43 22.46 5.65
C PRO A 522 9.50 22.41 4.56
N MET A 523 9.67 21.26 3.89
CA MET A 523 10.60 21.09 2.77
C MET A 523 9.98 21.45 1.42
N LEU A 524 8.67 21.70 1.37
CA LEU A 524 8.01 22.18 0.17
C LEU A 524 8.34 23.65 -0.03
N MET A 525 9.33 23.92 -0.89
CA MET A 525 9.73 25.27 -1.29
C MET A 525 8.67 26.02 -2.12
N THR A 526 7.60 25.35 -2.51
CA THR A 526 6.54 25.95 -3.32
C THR A 526 5.59 26.80 -2.49
N LYS A 527 5.07 27.88 -3.07
CA LYS A 527 3.99 28.72 -2.48
C LYS A 527 2.58 28.18 -2.78
N SER A 528 2.50 26.92 -3.23
CA SER A 528 1.24 26.26 -3.57
C SER A 528 0.27 26.26 -2.41
N HIS A 529 -0.98 26.63 -2.69
CA HIS A 529 -2.07 26.35 -1.77
C HIS A 529 -2.52 24.89 -1.94
N PHE A 530 -2.44 24.10 -0.87
CA PHE A 530 -2.91 22.72 -0.84
C PHE A 530 -4.28 22.62 -0.18
N PHE A 531 -5.16 21.84 -0.78
CA PHE A 531 -6.37 21.36 -0.12
C PHE A 531 -6.00 20.17 0.75
N ARG A 532 -6.23 20.29 2.05
CA ARG A 532 -5.92 19.26 3.05
C ARG A 532 -7.18 18.50 3.47
N ALA A 533 -7.03 17.22 3.78
CA ALA A 533 -8.08 16.43 4.40
C ALA A 533 -8.42 17.01 5.78
N PRO A 534 -9.71 17.10 6.14
CA PRO A 534 -10.10 17.40 7.52
C PRO A 534 -9.66 16.26 8.44
N MET A 535 -9.49 16.53 9.74
CA MET A 535 -9.16 15.50 10.73
C MET A 535 -10.13 14.33 10.62
N SER A 536 -9.60 13.16 10.27
CA SER A 536 -10.39 11.93 10.10
C SER A 536 -10.24 10.96 11.28
N TRP A 537 -9.20 11.12 12.09
CA TRP A 537 -8.87 10.21 13.18
C TRP A 537 -9.31 10.77 14.54
N THR A 538 -9.81 9.89 15.39
CA THR A 538 -10.16 10.18 16.79
C THR A 538 -9.19 9.46 17.71
N ASP A 539 -8.51 10.19 18.60
CA ASP A 539 -7.66 9.59 19.64
C ASP A 539 -8.53 9.19 20.85
N LEU A 540 -8.69 7.89 21.09
CA LEU A 540 -9.46 7.35 22.21
C LEU A 540 -8.75 7.51 23.56
N ALA A 541 -7.43 7.72 23.56
CA ALA A 541 -6.64 7.80 24.78
C ALA A 541 -6.60 9.22 25.37
N HIS A 542 -6.92 10.25 24.57
CA HIS A 542 -6.88 11.63 24.99
C HIS A 542 -7.97 12.44 24.28
N ARG A 543 -8.86 13.12 25.01
CA ARG A 543 -9.37 14.39 24.51
C ARG A 543 -8.19 15.34 24.42
N ALA A 544 -7.78 15.74 23.23
CA ALA A 544 -7.01 16.97 23.17
C ALA A 544 -7.59 17.98 22.22
N THR A 545 -7.41 19.22 22.66
CA THR A 545 -7.05 20.40 21.89
C THR A 545 -5.85 20.10 20.97
N PHE A 546 -5.99 19.11 20.09
CA PHE A 546 -5.03 18.80 19.03
C PHE A 546 -5.26 19.79 17.90
N ASN A 547 -4.20 20.42 17.41
CA ASN A 547 -4.33 21.29 16.26
C ASN A 547 -4.63 20.43 15.03
N ASN A 548 -5.55 20.90 14.19
CA ASN A 548 -5.53 20.51 12.81
C ASN A 548 -4.20 21.01 12.22
N TYR A 549 -3.58 20.23 11.33
CA TYR A 549 -2.53 20.70 10.42
C TYR A 549 -3.03 21.84 9.49
N THR A 550 -4.22 22.41 9.71
CA THR A 550 -4.81 23.53 8.98
C THR A 550 -4.44 24.86 9.64
N ARG A 551 -3.27 25.39 9.30
CA ARG A 551 -3.14 26.81 8.97
C ARG A 551 -2.73 26.95 7.52
#